data_AF-W6M9A9-F1
#
_entry.id   AF-W6M9A9-F1
#
_cell.length_a   1.000
_cell.length_b   1.000
_cell.length_c   1.000
_cell.angle_alpha   90.00
_cell.angle_beta   90.00
_cell.angle_gamma   90.00
#
_symmetry.space_group_name_H-M   'P 1'
#
loop_
_entity.id
_entity.type
_entity.pdbx_description
1 polymer ?
#
loop_
_entity_poly.entity_id
_entity_poly.type
_entity_poly.pdbx_seq_one_letter_code
_entity_poly.pdbx_strand_id
1 'polypeptide(L)'
;MPRAFRLVPDNPKEVDRQAEIIRYLIAEPKVKFIIRVNGGGRFIKGAFVWFYKLFVKGYEPQHGKGVSDLIGLLRDGRFFAIEVKRPDSETKQDRAALQAAFLKIVQESGGVSGIAETWRDAKKIITGEQA
;
A
#
# COMPACT_ATOMS: atom_id res chain seq x y z
N MET A 1 4.64 -17.01 26.57
CA MET A 1 3.54 -16.23 27.20
C MET A 1 2.51 -15.91 26.12
N PRO A 2 1.24 -16.34 26.24
CA PRO A 2 0.20 -15.83 25.35
C PRO A 2 0.00 -14.34 25.60
N ARG A 3 -0.25 -13.58 24.54
CA ARG A 3 -0.47 -12.13 24.63
C ARG A 3 -1.78 -11.88 25.40
N ALA A 4 -1.77 -10.95 26.34
CA ALA A 4 -2.97 -10.59 27.09
C ALA A 4 -4.10 -10.20 26.13
N PHE A 5 -5.30 -10.77 26.36
CA PHE A 5 -6.51 -10.37 25.66
C PHE A 5 -6.71 -8.85 25.84
N ARG A 6 -6.93 -8.15 24.72
CA ARG A 6 -7.27 -6.73 24.69
C ARG A 6 -8.47 -6.56 23.77
N LEU A 7 -9.43 -5.75 24.20
CA LEU A 7 -10.48 -5.26 23.32
C LEU A 7 -9.81 -4.49 22.17
N VAL A 8 -10.17 -4.86 20.94
CA VAL A 8 -9.77 -4.10 19.75
C VAL A 8 -10.55 -2.79 19.81
N PRO A 9 -9.90 -1.60 19.73
CA PRO A 9 -10.64 -0.35 19.70
C PRO A 9 -11.57 -0.32 18.48
N ASP A 10 -12.78 0.23 18.63
CA ASP A 10 -13.83 0.28 17.60
C ASP A 10 -13.34 0.88 16.27
N ASN A 11 -12.35 1.77 16.33
CA ASN A 11 -11.58 2.22 15.17
C ASN A 11 -10.15 1.63 15.24
N PRO A 12 -9.87 0.48 14.59
CA PRO A 12 -8.55 -0.15 14.62
C PRO A 12 -7.46 0.80 14.09
N LYS A 13 -6.20 0.65 14.51
CA LYS A 13 -5.15 1.51 13.94
C LYS A 13 -4.89 1.14 12.48
N GLU A 14 -4.29 2.05 11.72
CA GLU A 14 -3.88 1.80 10.33
C GLU A 14 -2.99 0.55 10.21
N VAL A 15 -2.09 0.35 11.19
CA VAL A 15 -1.25 -0.85 11.27
C VAL A 15 -2.05 -2.14 11.45
N ASP A 16 -3.17 -2.09 12.17
CA ASP A 16 -4.03 -3.26 12.40
C ASP A 16 -4.82 -3.59 11.13
N ARG A 17 -5.32 -2.56 10.43
CA ARG A 17 -5.97 -2.68 9.11
C ARG A 17 -5.01 -3.22 8.06
N GLN A 18 -3.81 -2.65 7.97
CA GLN A 18 -2.77 -3.13 7.06
C GLN A 18 -2.45 -4.60 7.34
N ALA A 19 -2.36 -5.01 8.60
CA ALA A 19 -2.13 -6.41 8.97
C ALA A 19 -3.31 -7.33 8.60
N GLU A 20 -4.55 -6.86 8.68
CA GLU A 20 -5.73 -7.59 8.20
C GLU A 20 -5.72 -7.76 6.68
N ILE A 21 -5.47 -6.69 5.93
CA ILE A 21 -5.37 -6.71 4.47
C ILE A 21 -4.24 -7.66 4.02
N ILE A 22 -3.07 -7.58 4.66
CA ILE A 22 -1.96 -8.49 4.38
C ILE A 22 -2.36 -9.94 4.61
N ARG A 23 -3.06 -10.26 5.72
CA ARG A 23 -3.52 -11.63 6.00
C ARG A 23 -4.46 -12.15 4.94
N TYR A 24 -5.39 -11.31 4.47
CA TYR A 24 -6.26 -11.65 3.34
C TYR A 24 -5.44 -11.92 2.07
N LEU A 25 -4.55 -10.99 1.67
CA LEU A 25 -3.77 -11.11 0.44
C LEU A 25 -2.84 -12.33 0.44
N ILE A 26 -2.30 -12.73 1.60
CA ILE A 26 -1.50 -13.97 1.73
C ILE A 26 -2.34 -15.22 1.47
N ALA A 27 -3.60 -15.23 1.90
CA ALA A 27 -4.50 -16.37 1.76
C ALA A 27 -5.22 -16.42 0.41
N GLU A 28 -5.29 -15.30 -0.32
CA GLU A 28 -6.02 -15.17 -1.57
C GLU A 28 -5.32 -15.91 -2.74
N PRO A 29 -5.95 -16.94 -3.35
CA PRO A 29 -5.32 -17.75 -4.40
C PRO A 29 -4.88 -16.95 -5.63
N LYS A 30 -5.56 -15.85 -5.97
CA LYS A 30 -5.20 -15.00 -7.13
C LYS A 30 -3.88 -14.26 -6.94
N VAL A 31 -3.45 -14.02 -5.70
CA VAL A 31 -2.22 -13.29 -5.40
C VAL A 31 -1.01 -14.21 -5.58
N LYS A 32 -0.01 -13.74 -6.32
CA LYS A 32 1.26 -14.46 -6.52
C LYS A 32 2.28 -14.10 -5.46
N PHE A 33 2.45 -12.81 -5.17
CA PHE A 33 3.26 -12.31 -4.06
C PHE A 33 2.80 -10.92 -3.65
N ILE A 34 3.20 -10.51 -2.44
CA ILE A 34 3.01 -9.16 -1.90
C ILE A 34 4.32 -8.59 -1.37
N ILE A 35 4.46 -7.28 -1.43
CA ILE A 35 5.54 -6.50 -0.80
C ILE A 35 4.87 -5.37 -0.02
N ARG A 36 5.24 -5.27 1.26
CA ARG A 36 4.86 -4.14 2.11
C ARG A 36 5.94 -3.06 2.03
N VAL A 37 5.56 -1.86 1.61
CA VAL A 37 6.46 -0.74 1.37
C VAL A 37 6.43 0.22 2.56
N ASN A 38 7.60 0.69 2.97
CA ASN A 38 7.72 1.79 3.93
C ASN A 38 8.16 3.05 3.21
N GLY A 39 7.37 4.12 3.33
CA GLY A 39 7.83 5.46 3.00
C GLY A 39 8.87 5.99 4.00
N GLY A 40 9.60 7.02 3.58
CA GLY A 40 10.57 7.75 4.38
C GLY A 40 12.01 7.26 4.21
N GLY A 41 12.80 7.53 5.25
CA GLY A 41 14.21 7.21 5.33
C GLY A 41 14.69 7.33 6.78
N ARG A 42 15.97 7.01 7.02
CA ARG A 42 16.56 7.04 8.35
C ARG A 42 18.00 7.53 8.29
N PHE A 43 18.42 8.26 9.32
CA PHE A 43 19.84 8.52 9.56
C PHE A 43 20.54 7.27 10.06
N ILE A 44 21.60 6.86 9.37
CA ILE A 44 22.46 5.73 9.69
C ILE A 44 23.91 6.22 9.65
N LYS A 45 24.62 6.13 10.78
CA LYS A 45 26.05 6.47 10.90
C LYS A 45 26.44 7.81 10.26
N GLY A 46 25.62 8.86 10.49
CA GLY A 46 25.89 10.21 9.97
C GLY A 46 25.38 10.50 8.56
N ALA A 47 24.80 9.52 7.85
CA ALA A 47 24.21 9.72 6.53
C ALA A 47 22.71 9.47 6.54
N PHE A 48 21.94 10.25 5.78
CA PHE A 48 20.52 9.99 5.57
C PHE A 48 20.31 8.97 4.44
N VAL A 49 19.59 7.89 4.72
CA VAL A 49 19.32 6.81 3.77
C VAL A 49 17.81 6.71 3.53
N TRP A 50 17.37 6.91 2.29
CA TRP A 50 15.99 6.68 1.87
C TRP A 50 15.69 5.18 1.79
N PHE A 51 14.49 4.77 2.21
CA PHE A 51 14.10 3.36 2.09
C PHE A 51 13.92 2.91 0.64
N TYR A 52 13.55 3.84 -0.25
CA TYR A 52 13.52 3.62 -1.69
C TYR A 52 13.67 4.93 -2.46
N LYS A 53 13.97 4.80 -3.75
CA LYS A 53 13.81 5.86 -4.75
C LYS A 53 12.89 5.34 -5.84
N LEU A 54 11.82 6.07 -6.13
CA LEU A 54 10.88 5.75 -7.20
C LEU A 54 11.26 6.54 -8.46
N PHE A 55 11.43 5.81 -9.55
CA PHE A 55 11.70 6.36 -10.88
C PHE A 55 10.49 6.08 -11.76
N VAL A 56 9.84 7.13 -12.26
CA VAL A 56 8.74 7.03 -13.22
C VAL A 56 9.16 7.78 -14.47
N LYS A 57 8.96 7.16 -15.64
CA LYS A 57 9.31 7.78 -16.92
C LYS A 57 8.57 9.11 -17.08
N GLY A 58 9.32 10.20 -17.30
CA GLY A 58 8.78 11.54 -17.46
C GLY A 58 8.52 12.32 -16.16
N TYR A 59 8.92 11.78 -14.99
CA TYR A 59 8.81 12.45 -13.69
C TYR A 59 10.16 12.52 -12.98
N GLU A 60 10.34 13.56 -12.16
CA GLU A 60 11.50 13.64 -11.26
C GLU A 60 11.51 12.50 -10.23
N PRO A 61 12.68 11.93 -9.90
CA PRO A 61 12.80 10.85 -8.92
C PRO A 61 12.19 11.23 -7.56
N GLN A 62 11.35 10.35 -7.01
CA GLN A 62 10.75 10.55 -5.69
C GLN A 62 11.53 9.77 -4.64
N HIS A 63 11.92 10.44 -3.56
CA HIS A 63 12.70 9.84 -2.48
C HIS A 63 11.80 9.43 -1.30
N GLY A 64 11.68 8.12 -1.07
CA GLY A 64 10.91 7.56 0.05
C GLY A 64 9.41 7.92 0.06
N LYS A 65 8.82 8.34 -1.07
CA LYS A 65 7.42 8.73 -1.15
C LYS A 65 6.80 8.36 -2.50
N GLY A 66 5.47 8.31 -2.54
CA GLY A 66 4.67 8.09 -3.76
C GLY A 66 4.22 6.65 -3.99
N VAL A 67 5.02 5.65 -3.62
CA VAL A 67 4.61 4.24 -3.75
C VAL A 67 3.54 3.89 -2.72
N SER A 68 2.55 3.10 -3.14
CA SER A 68 1.49 2.58 -2.26
C SER A 68 2.03 1.68 -1.15
N ASP A 69 1.32 1.60 -0.02
CA ASP A 69 1.73 0.80 1.14
C ASP A 69 1.90 -0.69 0.83
N LEU A 70 1.09 -1.24 -0.07
CA LEU A 70 1.13 -2.63 -0.50
C LEU A 70 1.21 -2.69 -2.03
N ILE A 71 2.15 -3.47 -2.54
CA ILE A 71 2.27 -3.76 -3.97
C ILE A 71 2.47 -5.26 -4.19
N GLY A 72 2.17 -5.75 -5.38
CA GLY A 72 2.36 -7.16 -5.68
C GLY A 72 2.02 -7.54 -7.11
N LEU A 73 1.94 -8.84 -7.33
CA LEU A 73 1.61 -9.43 -8.61
C LEU A 73 0.48 -10.45 -8.44
N LEU A 74 -0.47 -10.44 -9.36
CA LEU A 74 -1.49 -11.47 -9.49
C LEU A 74 -0.97 -12.63 -10.34
N ARG A 75 -1.58 -13.82 -10.21
CA ARG A 75 -1.20 -15.01 -10.98
C ARG A 75 -1.48 -14.90 -12.47
N ASP A 76 -2.38 -14.00 -12.88
CA ASP A 76 -2.63 -13.68 -14.28
C ASP A 76 -1.61 -12.70 -14.88
N GLY A 77 -0.60 -12.29 -14.10
CA GLY A 77 0.47 -11.40 -14.51
C GLY A 77 0.21 -9.91 -14.29
N ARG A 78 -0.99 -9.52 -13.85
CA ARG A 78 -1.27 -8.10 -13.55
C ARG A 78 -0.57 -7.65 -12.27
N PHE A 79 0.07 -6.48 -12.33
CA PHE A 79 0.59 -5.79 -11.15
C PHE A 79 -0.58 -5.22 -10.34
N PHE A 80 -0.45 -5.19 -9.02
CA PHE A 80 -1.41 -4.47 -8.19
C PHE A 80 -0.74 -3.53 -7.17
N ALA A 81 -1.45 -2.45 -6.84
CA ALA A 81 -1.04 -1.48 -5.82
C ALA A 81 -2.24 -1.09 -4.94
N ILE A 82 -2.08 -1.18 -3.62
CA ILE A 82 -3.11 -0.86 -2.63
C ILE A 82 -2.51 0.13 -1.63
N GLU A 83 -3.09 1.32 -1.59
CA GLU A 83 -2.82 2.29 -0.53
C GLU A 83 -3.79 2.05 0.62
N VAL A 84 -3.28 1.92 1.85
CA VAL A 84 -4.11 1.68 3.03
C VAL A 84 -4.42 3.03 3.67
N LYS A 85 -5.71 3.37 3.83
CA LYS A 85 -6.12 4.62 4.48
C LYS A 85 -7.10 4.37 5.60
N ARG A 86 -7.09 5.26 6.59
CA ARG A 86 -8.18 5.39 7.56
C ARG A 86 -9.13 6.51 7.10
N PRO A 87 -10.44 6.38 7.33
CA PRO A 87 -11.41 7.45 7.02
C PRO A 87 -11.07 8.78 7.71
N ASP A 88 -10.46 8.70 8.89
CA ASP A 88 -10.16 9.83 9.77
C ASP A 88 -8.68 10.26 9.72
N SER A 89 -7.84 9.68 8.85
CA SER A 89 -6.44 10.10 8.75
C SER A 89 -6.28 11.31 7.83
N GLU A 90 -5.87 12.45 8.39
CA GLU A 90 -5.35 13.56 7.60
C GLU A 90 -4.09 13.12 6.86
N THR A 91 -4.18 13.07 5.53
CA THR A 91 -2.99 12.89 4.68
C THR A 91 -2.55 14.27 4.20
N LYS A 92 -1.25 14.60 4.35
CA LYS A 92 -0.69 15.80 3.72
C LYS A 92 -0.99 15.78 2.22
N GLN A 93 -1.57 16.86 1.69
CA GLN A 93 -2.08 16.94 0.32
C GLN A 93 -1.04 16.48 -0.72
N ASP A 94 0.22 16.90 -0.58
CA ASP A 94 1.30 16.50 -1.50
C ASP A 94 1.57 14.99 -1.51
N ARG A 95 1.49 14.32 -0.35
CA ARG A 95 1.69 12.88 -0.26
C ARG A 95 0.52 12.14 -0.91
N ALA A 96 -0.70 12.60 -0.65
CA ALA A 96 -1.90 12.03 -1.25
C ALA A 96 -1.86 12.17 -2.79
N ALA A 97 -1.43 13.32 -3.31
CA ALA A 97 -1.29 13.55 -4.75
C ALA A 97 -0.29 12.59 -5.41
N LEU A 98 0.89 12.38 -4.80
CA LEU A 98 1.88 11.44 -5.32
C LEU A 98 1.41 9.98 -5.28
N GLN A 99 0.69 9.59 -4.22
CA GLN A 99 0.11 8.25 -4.10
C GLN A 99 -1.00 8.03 -5.15
N ALA A 100 -1.87 9.02 -5.35
CA ALA A 100 -2.90 8.98 -6.38
C ALA A 100 -2.29 8.87 -7.79
N ALA A 101 -1.21 9.61 -8.07
CA ALA A 101 -0.50 9.52 -9.33
C ALA A 101 0.10 8.12 -9.55
N PHE A 102 0.68 7.50 -8.52
CA PHE A 102 1.22 6.15 -8.61
C PHE A 102 0.13 5.10 -8.89
N LEU A 103 -1.01 5.19 -8.19
CA LEU A 103 -2.18 4.33 -8.43
C LEU A 103 -2.66 4.46 -9.90
N LYS A 104 -2.77 5.69 -10.40
CA LYS A 104 -3.15 5.96 -11.78
C LYS A 104 -2.17 5.34 -12.78
N ILE A 105 -0.86 5.47 -12.56
CA ILE A 105 0.17 4.85 -13.41
C ILE A 105 0.01 3.33 -13.47
N VAL A 106 -0.29 2.69 -12.33
CA VAL A 106 -0.53 1.24 -12.28
C VAL A 106 -1.75 0.84 -13.12
N GLN A 107 -2.85 1.59 -13.01
CA GLN A 107 -4.06 1.36 -13.82
C GLN A 107 -3.80 1.55 -15.32
N GLU A 108 -3.15 2.66 -15.70
CA GLU A 108 -2.79 2.95 -17.10
C GLU A 108 -1.84 1.90 -17.70
N SER A 109 -1.09 1.20 -16.86
CA SER A 109 -0.19 0.11 -17.27
C SER A 109 -0.87 -1.27 -17.32
N GLY A 110 -2.20 -1.34 -17.17
CA GLY A 110 -2.96 -2.60 -17.18
C GLY A 110 -2.95 -3.38 -15.86
N GLY A 111 -2.43 -2.77 -14.79
CA GLY A 111 -2.54 -3.28 -13.43
C GLY A 111 -3.87 -2.92 -12.77
N VAL A 112 -4.06 -3.38 -11.53
CA VAL A 112 -5.22 -3.01 -10.70
C VAL A 112 -4.77 -2.25 -9.47
N SER A 113 -5.42 -1.16 -9.13
CA SER A 113 -5.01 -0.37 -7.98
C SER A 113 -6.15 0.36 -7.31
N GLY A 114 -5.97 0.72 -6.04
CA GLY A 114 -6.96 1.52 -5.32
C GLY A 114 -6.57 1.81 -3.88
N ILE A 115 -7.50 2.48 -3.20
CA ILE A 115 -7.42 2.76 -1.77
C ILE A 115 -8.27 1.74 -1.03
N ALA A 116 -7.69 1.09 -0.02
CA ALA A 116 -8.38 0.13 0.84
C ALA A 116 -8.43 0.62 2.29
N GLU A 117 -9.61 0.60 2.88
CA GLU A 117 -9.77 0.71 4.33
C GLU A 117 -9.77 -0.68 4.98
N THR A 118 -10.37 -1.64 4.29
CA THR A 118 -10.59 -3.00 4.78
C THR A 118 -10.09 -4.04 3.78
N TRP A 119 -10.00 -5.31 4.22
CA TRP A 119 -9.68 -6.40 3.30
C TRP A 119 -10.73 -6.59 2.19
N ARG A 120 -11.98 -6.16 2.41
CA ARG A 120 -13.04 -6.25 1.39
C ARG A 120 -12.79 -5.28 0.25
N ASP A 121 -12.23 -4.12 0.55
CA ASP A 121 -11.81 -3.15 -0.47
C ASP A 121 -10.61 -3.72 -1.23
N ALA A 122 -9.61 -4.28 -0.52
CA ALA A 122 -8.49 -4.96 -1.15
C ALA A 122 -8.95 -6.07 -2.11
N LYS A 123 -9.97 -6.86 -1.74
CA LYS A 123 -10.60 -7.86 -2.61
C LYS A 123 -11.15 -7.22 -3.89
N LYS A 124 -11.97 -6.17 -3.76
CA LYS A 124 -12.55 -5.46 -4.91
C LYS A 124 -11.49 -4.90 -5.84
N ILE A 125 -10.40 -4.35 -5.29
CA ILE A 125 -9.27 -3.85 -6.09
C ILE A 125 -8.67 -4.97 -6.92
N ILE A 126 -8.28 -6.09 -6.30
CA ILE A 126 -7.58 -7.16 -7.02
C ILE A 126 -8.49 -7.95 -7.97
N THR A 127 -9.81 -7.92 -7.78
CA THR A 127 -10.78 -8.47 -8.74
C THR A 127 -11.09 -7.51 -9.89
N GLY A 128 -10.69 -6.25 -9.80
CA GLY A 128 -10.98 -5.21 -10.80
C GLY A 128 -12.37 -4.58 -10.65
N GLU A 129 -13.05 -4.80 -9.53
CA GLU A 129 -14.38 -4.23 -9.24
C GLU A 129 -14.33 -2.76 -8.79
N GLN A 130 -13.13 -2.20 -8.59
CA GLN A 130 -12.89 -0.80 -8.19
C GLN A 130 -12.01 -0.04 -9.21
N ALA A 131 -11.73 -0.65 -10.37
CA ALA A 131 -10.83 -0.12 -11.39
C ALA A 131 -11.53 0.88 -12.32
#